data_AF-A0A1E4B9Z1-F1
#
_entry.id   AF-A0A1E4B9Z1-F1
#
_cell.length_a   1.000
_cell.length_b   1.000
_cell.length_c   1.000
_cell.angle_alpha   90.00
_cell.angle_beta   90.00
_cell.angle_gamma   90.00
#
_symmetry.space_group_name_H-M   'P 1'
#
loop_
_entity.id
_entity.type
_entity.pdbx_description
1 polymer ?
#
loop_
_entity_poly.entity_id
_entity_poly.type
_entity_poly.pdbx_seq_one_letter_code
_entity_poly.pdbx_strand_id
1 'polypeptide(L)'
;MQSFVFTSGTSVFGNLAKRGIEPQAFAITGQLIETLGSAANELSAEIGTLAASRAGGEDRLILLATDTEAGTAAAQLVRRIAELRFGVTAEVKVIPRLTLDDADAFRTEGLLSLVEELDAVVAHERERGSSISISVGAGINPVIPYVSIYAMLRRVPLTYRFQMTGTLVTLPPLPIGFDHDALRVAGRLLANLERDAIIGRHELVNQLGVDMGGIAGLFEMVDADSYTLSAFGLMLLGDLRATAGMQVMLSPAASRTLGEAGANIRDQFEHMLSRVRNPMWRAIKRHSYPTDLEVYKPGRTSCRLAGWTNAIQQRFYAAELFQHDEYERSLGSKSIRDYDEHVFAPWAPAEANDTPLDILSDDERMHDRILAEAARVEAEACELARRAEADVSTALEAAAAAESRLIEARTQWSEREDELNARVESYRAMAQDVPRKDATLLERLRWALLRR
;
A
#
# COMPACT_ATOMS: atom_id res chain seq x y z
N MET A 1 -21.56 -24.07 -21.19
CA MET A 1 -21.37 -24.10 -19.73
C MET A 1 -21.17 -22.70 -19.20
N GLN A 2 -22.16 -22.21 -18.48
CA GLN A 2 -22.11 -20.96 -17.72
C GLN A 2 -22.10 -21.26 -16.21
N SER A 3 -21.37 -20.46 -15.45
CA SER A 3 -21.29 -20.55 -14.00
C SER A 3 -21.97 -19.33 -13.38
N PHE A 4 -22.97 -19.59 -12.54
CA PHE A 4 -23.73 -18.58 -11.84
C PHE A 4 -23.31 -18.54 -10.37
N VAL A 5 -22.82 -17.40 -9.91
CA VAL A 5 -22.42 -17.17 -8.52
C VAL A 5 -23.46 -16.32 -7.83
N PHE A 6 -23.95 -16.78 -6.68
CA PHE A 6 -24.90 -16.04 -5.85
C PHE A 6 -24.41 -16.00 -4.42
N THR A 7 -24.57 -14.85 -3.76
CA THR A 7 -24.69 -14.85 -2.30
C THR A 7 -26.07 -15.39 -1.94
N SER A 8 -26.16 -16.29 -0.96
CA SER A 8 -27.43 -16.95 -0.64
C SER A 8 -28.02 -16.45 0.67
N GLY A 9 -29.31 -16.17 0.64
CA GLY A 9 -30.07 -15.62 1.77
C GLY A 9 -31.16 -16.58 2.22
N THR A 10 -31.90 -16.20 3.26
CA THR A 10 -32.90 -17.08 3.89
C THR A 10 -34.32 -16.94 3.31
N SER A 11 -34.48 -16.18 2.22
CA SER A 11 -35.79 -15.86 1.62
C SER A 11 -36.62 -17.09 1.23
N VAL A 12 -35.95 -18.19 0.86
CA VAL A 12 -36.58 -19.47 0.51
C VAL A 12 -37.48 -19.99 1.61
N PHE A 13 -37.07 -19.87 2.87
CA PHE A 13 -37.86 -20.32 4.01
C PHE A 13 -39.13 -19.51 4.17
N GLY A 14 -39.03 -18.19 4.10
CA GLY A 14 -40.19 -17.29 4.20
C GLY A 14 -41.20 -17.54 3.07
N ASN A 15 -40.73 -17.80 1.86
CA ASN A 15 -41.61 -18.04 0.71
C ASN A 15 -42.25 -19.44 0.70
N LEU A 16 -41.60 -20.44 1.29
CA LEU A 16 -42.20 -21.76 1.54
C LEU A 16 -43.25 -21.69 2.66
N ALA A 17 -42.94 -21.01 3.76
CA ALA A 17 -43.87 -20.84 4.88
C ALA A 17 -45.17 -20.13 4.44
N LYS A 18 -45.08 -19.09 3.61
CA LYS A 18 -46.24 -18.41 3.00
C LYS A 18 -47.14 -19.33 2.17
N ARG A 19 -46.61 -20.47 1.71
CA ARG A 19 -47.31 -21.49 0.92
C ARG A 19 -47.76 -22.69 1.78
N GLY A 20 -47.60 -22.62 3.10
CA GLY A 20 -47.95 -23.70 4.01
C GLY A 20 -46.99 -24.90 3.94
N ILE A 21 -45.79 -24.71 3.40
CA ILE A 21 -44.77 -25.76 3.30
C ILE A 21 -43.76 -25.55 4.43
N GLU A 22 -43.63 -26.53 5.32
CA GLU A 22 -42.67 -26.46 6.42
C GLU A 22 -41.22 -26.56 5.90
N PRO A 23 -40.37 -25.55 6.13
CA PRO A 23 -39.01 -25.53 5.58
C PRO A 23 -38.06 -26.56 6.19
N GLN A 24 -38.35 -27.03 7.41
CA GLN A 24 -37.55 -28.04 8.12
C GLN A 24 -37.80 -29.47 7.59
N ALA A 25 -38.83 -29.67 6.76
CA ALA A 25 -39.01 -30.92 6.06
C ALA A 25 -37.96 -31.01 4.93
N PHE A 26 -36.88 -31.75 5.17
CA PHE A 26 -35.91 -32.19 4.15
C PHE A 26 -36.54 -32.89 2.91
N ALA A 27 -37.86 -33.06 2.88
CA ALA A 27 -38.63 -33.67 1.82
C ALA A 27 -38.98 -32.69 0.67
N ILE A 28 -38.07 -31.79 0.26
CA ILE A 28 -38.20 -31.20 -1.09
C ILE A 28 -37.86 -32.31 -2.10
N THR A 29 -38.92 -32.89 -2.64
CA THR A 29 -38.88 -33.95 -3.66
C THR A 29 -39.10 -33.38 -5.06
N GLY A 30 -38.72 -34.14 -6.08
CA GLY A 30 -39.05 -33.81 -7.47
C GLY A 30 -40.56 -33.60 -7.65
N GLN A 31 -41.39 -34.43 -7.00
CA GLN A 31 -42.85 -34.32 -7.04
C GLN A 31 -43.37 -32.99 -6.46
N LEU A 32 -42.77 -32.48 -5.38
CA LEU A 32 -43.13 -31.15 -4.84
C LEU A 32 -42.77 -30.04 -5.83
N ILE A 33 -41.59 -30.11 -6.45
CA ILE A 33 -41.15 -29.14 -7.46
C ILE A 33 -42.04 -29.16 -8.70
N GLU A 34 -42.45 -30.35 -9.15
CA GLU A 34 -43.41 -30.54 -10.23
C GLU A 34 -44.77 -29.94 -9.86
N THR A 35 -45.26 -30.22 -8.64
CA THR A 35 -46.54 -29.67 -8.13
C THR A 35 -46.52 -28.15 -8.07
N LEU A 36 -45.39 -27.55 -7.64
CA LEU A 36 -45.23 -26.11 -7.60
C LEU A 36 -45.13 -25.47 -9.00
N GLY A 37 -44.78 -26.25 -10.03
CA GLY A 37 -44.73 -25.75 -11.42
C GLY A 37 -43.91 -24.47 -11.53
N SER A 38 -44.43 -23.44 -12.21
CA SER A 38 -43.77 -22.13 -12.35
C SER A 38 -43.62 -21.35 -11.04
N ALA A 39 -44.48 -21.61 -10.03
CA ALA A 39 -44.44 -20.90 -8.74
C ALA A 39 -43.14 -21.18 -7.95
N ALA A 40 -42.44 -22.28 -8.25
CA ALA A 40 -41.12 -22.55 -7.68
C ALA A 40 -40.10 -21.44 -8.04
N ASN A 41 -40.27 -20.73 -9.16
CA ASN A 41 -39.40 -19.62 -9.59
C ASN A 41 -39.47 -18.39 -8.67
N GLU A 42 -40.42 -18.37 -7.73
CA GLU A 42 -40.61 -17.28 -6.77
C GLU A 42 -40.23 -17.70 -5.35
N LEU A 43 -39.69 -18.91 -5.15
CA LEU A 43 -39.26 -19.36 -3.83
C LEU A 43 -38.05 -18.56 -3.36
N SER A 44 -37.14 -18.21 -4.25
CA SER A 44 -36.01 -17.35 -3.92
C SER A 44 -35.55 -16.55 -5.13
N ALA A 45 -34.74 -15.52 -4.88
CA ALA A 45 -34.17 -14.70 -5.95
C ALA A 45 -33.18 -15.50 -6.81
N GLU A 46 -32.45 -16.46 -6.21
CA GLU A 46 -31.53 -17.38 -6.90
C GLU A 46 -32.28 -18.25 -7.93
N ILE A 47 -33.30 -18.99 -7.49
CA ILE A 47 -34.11 -19.87 -8.37
C ILE A 47 -34.79 -19.05 -9.46
N GLY A 48 -35.30 -17.88 -9.08
CA GLY A 48 -35.91 -16.94 -10.01
C GLY A 48 -34.97 -16.45 -11.09
N THR A 49 -33.73 -16.14 -10.73
CA THR A 49 -32.69 -15.66 -11.65
C THR A 49 -32.28 -16.78 -12.59
N LEU A 50 -32.05 -18.00 -12.09
CA LEU A 50 -31.75 -19.18 -12.93
C LEU A 50 -32.84 -19.46 -13.97
N ALA A 51 -34.12 -19.35 -13.57
CA ALA A 51 -35.23 -19.49 -14.49
C ALA A 51 -35.22 -18.40 -15.58
N ALA A 52 -34.95 -17.14 -15.22
CA ALA A 52 -34.87 -16.03 -16.18
C ALA A 52 -33.65 -16.15 -17.11
N SER A 53 -32.54 -16.68 -16.61
CA SER A 53 -31.31 -16.98 -17.36
C SER A 53 -31.43 -18.21 -18.27
N ARG A 54 -32.51 -19.00 -18.15
CA ARG A 54 -32.70 -20.28 -18.85
C ARG A 54 -31.55 -21.28 -18.60
N ALA A 55 -31.07 -21.32 -17.35
CA ALA A 55 -30.01 -22.25 -16.95
C ALA A 55 -30.42 -23.72 -17.20
N GLY A 56 -29.46 -24.55 -17.58
CA GLY A 56 -29.67 -25.96 -17.93
C GLY A 56 -28.59 -26.90 -17.40
N GLY A 57 -28.66 -28.18 -17.79
CA GLY A 57 -27.87 -29.25 -17.17
C GLY A 57 -26.35 -29.18 -17.31
N GLU A 58 -25.83 -28.39 -18.26
CA GLU A 58 -24.40 -28.12 -18.40
C GLU A 58 -23.92 -26.93 -17.57
N ASP A 59 -24.83 -26.18 -16.95
CA ASP A 59 -24.49 -24.99 -16.18
C ASP A 59 -24.19 -25.33 -14.71
N ARG A 60 -23.41 -24.46 -14.09
CA ARG A 60 -23.03 -24.58 -12.68
C ARG A 60 -23.64 -23.47 -11.84
N LEU A 61 -24.01 -23.83 -10.62
CA LEU A 61 -24.50 -22.92 -9.60
C LEU A 61 -23.55 -22.94 -8.40
N ILE A 62 -23.06 -21.79 -7.98
CA ILE A 62 -22.18 -21.62 -6.83
C ILE A 62 -22.90 -20.71 -5.84
N LEU A 63 -23.24 -21.25 -4.68
CA LEU A 63 -23.97 -20.55 -3.61
C LEU A 63 -23.02 -20.22 -2.47
N LEU A 64 -22.79 -18.93 -2.22
CA LEU A 64 -21.99 -18.42 -1.11
C LEU A 64 -22.91 -18.13 0.08
N ALA A 65 -22.83 -18.95 1.13
CA ALA A 65 -23.70 -18.88 2.30
C ALA A 65 -22.99 -18.20 3.49
N THR A 66 -23.75 -17.50 4.34
CA THR A 66 -23.25 -17.04 5.65
C THR A 66 -22.84 -18.22 6.53
N ASP A 67 -21.90 -17.98 7.45
CA ASP A 67 -21.50 -18.92 8.52
C ASP A 67 -22.56 -18.98 9.63
N THR A 68 -23.78 -19.38 9.25
CA THR A 68 -24.90 -19.60 10.16
C THR A 68 -25.65 -20.86 9.74
N GLU A 69 -26.29 -21.53 10.71
CA GLU A 69 -27.12 -22.70 10.43
C GLU A 69 -28.23 -22.37 9.44
N ALA A 70 -28.91 -21.23 9.63
CA ALA A 70 -29.99 -20.78 8.78
C ALA A 70 -29.53 -20.47 7.34
N GLY A 71 -28.42 -19.75 7.18
CA GLY A 71 -27.87 -19.44 5.85
C GLY A 71 -27.41 -20.68 5.11
N THR A 72 -26.71 -21.58 5.81
CA THR A 72 -26.26 -22.86 5.23
C THR A 72 -27.45 -23.72 4.82
N ALA A 73 -28.44 -23.89 5.69
CA ALA A 73 -29.64 -24.67 5.39
C ALA A 73 -30.43 -24.08 4.20
N ALA A 74 -30.53 -22.74 4.13
CA ALA A 74 -31.20 -22.07 3.01
C ALA A 74 -30.47 -22.32 1.68
N ALA A 75 -29.14 -22.20 1.66
CA ALA A 75 -28.33 -22.47 0.48
C ALA A 75 -28.43 -23.94 0.04
N GLN A 76 -28.40 -24.89 0.99
CA GLN A 76 -28.60 -26.31 0.70
C GLN A 76 -29.98 -26.60 0.10
N LEU A 77 -31.00 -25.89 0.56
CA LEU A 77 -32.34 -26.01 0.02
C LEU A 77 -32.43 -25.44 -1.40
N VAL A 78 -31.86 -24.26 -1.63
CA VAL A 78 -31.76 -23.66 -2.97
C VAL A 78 -30.98 -24.56 -3.93
N ARG A 79 -29.85 -25.13 -3.48
CA ARG A 79 -29.07 -26.13 -4.24
C ARG A 79 -29.98 -27.26 -4.71
N ARG A 80 -30.70 -27.87 -3.77
CA ARG A 80 -31.58 -29.01 -4.06
C ARG A 80 -32.70 -28.67 -5.04
N ILE A 81 -33.34 -27.50 -4.87
CA ILE A 81 -34.38 -27.02 -5.78
C ILE A 81 -33.78 -26.80 -7.18
N ALA A 82 -32.61 -26.18 -7.28
CA ALA A 82 -31.97 -25.87 -8.55
C ALA A 82 -31.59 -27.13 -9.32
N GLU A 83 -30.96 -28.11 -8.66
CA GLU A 83 -30.61 -29.41 -9.25
C GLU A 83 -31.85 -30.13 -9.80
N LEU A 84 -32.92 -30.24 -9.00
CA LEU A 84 -34.14 -30.94 -9.41
C LEU A 84 -34.87 -30.23 -10.55
N ARG A 85 -34.83 -28.90 -10.57
CA ARG A 85 -35.64 -28.10 -11.49
C ARG A 85 -34.95 -27.81 -12.81
N PHE A 86 -33.66 -27.50 -12.77
CA PHE A 86 -32.89 -27.04 -13.93
C PHE A 86 -31.84 -28.07 -14.39
N GLY A 87 -31.59 -29.11 -13.59
CA GLY A 87 -30.56 -30.10 -13.87
C GLY A 87 -29.12 -29.59 -13.70
N VAL A 88 -28.95 -28.37 -13.19
CA VAL A 88 -27.64 -27.73 -12.98
C VAL A 88 -26.80 -28.50 -11.96
N THR A 89 -25.47 -28.41 -12.08
CA THR A 89 -24.57 -28.87 -11.02
C THR A 89 -24.39 -27.74 -10.00
N ALA A 90 -24.79 -27.96 -8.74
CA ALA A 90 -24.80 -26.91 -7.74
C ALA A 90 -23.90 -27.22 -6.54
N GLU A 91 -23.15 -26.23 -6.06
CA GLU A 91 -22.31 -26.30 -4.87
C GLU A 91 -22.64 -25.19 -3.88
N VAL A 92 -22.48 -25.50 -2.59
CA VAL A 92 -22.64 -24.54 -1.50
C VAL A 92 -21.29 -24.36 -0.83
N LYS A 93 -20.85 -23.12 -0.73
CA LYS A 93 -19.65 -22.70 -0.02
C LYS A 93 -20.05 -21.83 1.16
N VAL A 94 -19.75 -22.30 2.36
CA VAL A 94 -19.96 -21.52 3.58
C VAL A 94 -18.79 -20.57 3.73
N ILE A 95 -19.05 -19.28 3.80
CA ILE A 95 -18.02 -18.25 3.96
C ILE A 95 -17.72 -18.11 5.45
N PRO A 96 -16.52 -18.50 5.92
CA PRO A 96 -16.17 -18.44 7.32
C PRO A 96 -16.41 -17.05 7.90
N ARG A 97 -16.94 -16.97 9.13
CA ARG A 97 -17.12 -15.71 9.88
C ARG A 97 -18.00 -14.65 9.20
N LEU A 98 -18.59 -14.95 8.04
CA LEU A 98 -19.60 -14.10 7.41
C LEU A 98 -20.94 -14.30 8.14
N THR A 99 -21.07 -13.64 9.29
CA THR A 99 -22.30 -13.58 10.09
C THR A 99 -22.88 -12.17 10.08
N LEU A 100 -24.18 -12.03 10.31
CA LEU A 100 -24.86 -10.73 10.44
C LEU A 100 -25.12 -10.34 11.90
N ASP A 101 -24.86 -11.26 12.84
CA ASP A 101 -25.14 -11.07 14.26
C ASP A 101 -24.03 -10.30 14.98
N ASP A 102 -22.85 -10.19 14.35
CA ASP A 102 -21.68 -9.47 14.84
C ASP A 102 -21.13 -8.58 13.72
N ALA A 103 -21.36 -7.26 13.88
CA ALA A 103 -20.98 -6.27 12.87
C ALA A 103 -19.46 -6.09 12.75
N ASP A 104 -18.71 -6.28 13.83
CA ASP A 104 -17.26 -6.15 13.80
C ASP A 104 -16.64 -7.38 13.15
N ALA A 105 -17.03 -8.60 13.55
CA ALA A 105 -16.58 -9.83 12.88
C ALA A 105 -16.99 -9.85 11.40
N PHE A 106 -18.19 -9.37 11.06
CA PHE A 106 -18.61 -9.21 9.66
C PHE A 106 -17.62 -8.33 8.88
N ARG A 107 -17.23 -7.18 9.44
CA ARG A 107 -16.39 -6.18 8.77
C ARG A 107 -14.93 -6.60 8.67
N THR A 108 -14.35 -7.09 9.76
CA THR A 108 -12.91 -7.39 9.87
C THR A 108 -12.53 -8.79 9.41
N GLU A 109 -13.47 -9.74 9.38
CA GLU A 109 -13.19 -11.13 9.01
C GLU A 109 -14.12 -11.61 7.88
N GLY A 110 -15.44 -11.51 8.07
CA GLY A 110 -16.42 -12.10 7.16
C GLY A 110 -16.36 -11.53 5.74
N LEU A 111 -16.22 -10.22 5.59
CA LEU A 111 -16.05 -9.58 4.28
C LEU A 111 -14.73 -9.96 3.61
N LEU A 112 -13.65 -10.18 4.38
CA LEU A 112 -12.37 -10.63 3.83
C LEU A 112 -12.49 -12.04 3.29
N SER A 113 -13.05 -12.96 4.08
CA SER A 113 -13.32 -14.34 3.65
C SER A 113 -14.24 -14.41 2.43
N LEU A 114 -15.20 -13.50 2.31
CA LEU A 114 -16.05 -13.40 1.12
C LEU A 114 -15.23 -13.04 -0.13
N VAL A 115 -14.33 -12.06 -0.03
CA VAL A 115 -13.47 -11.64 -1.15
C VAL A 115 -12.52 -12.77 -1.58
N GLU A 116 -11.92 -13.47 -0.62
CA GLU A 116 -11.04 -14.61 -0.90
C GLU A 116 -11.76 -15.73 -1.62
N GLU A 117 -12.97 -16.08 -1.16
CA GLU A 117 -13.77 -17.12 -1.81
C GLU A 117 -14.22 -16.69 -3.21
N LEU A 118 -14.58 -15.42 -3.40
CA LEU A 118 -14.88 -14.89 -4.73
C LEU A 118 -13.67 -14.99 -5.66
N ASP A 119 -12.47 -14.61 -5.20
CA ASP A 119 -11.23 -14.75 -6.00
C ASP A 119 -10.95 -16.21 -6.33
N ALA A 120 -11.12 -17.14 -5.39
CA ALA A 120 -10.96 -18.57 -5.63
C ALA A 120 -11.95 -19.11 -6.67
N VAL A 121 -13.24 -18.75 -6.54
CA VAL A 121 -14.30 -19.15 -7.48
C VAL A 121 -14.04 -18.59 -8.87
N VAL A 122 -13.75 -17.30 -8.99
CA VAL A 122 -13.52 -16.65 -10.28
C VAL A 122 -12.27 -17.21 -10.96
N ALA A 123 -11.19 -17.43 -10.22
CA ALA A 123 -9.97 -18.05 -10.76
C ALA A 123 -10.25 -19.46 -11.29
N HIS A 124 -10.90 -20.31 -10.48
CA HIS A 124 -11.21 -21.69 -10.85
C HIS A 124 -12.09 -21.77 -12.11
N GLU A 125 -13.12 -20.94 -12.21
CA GLU A 125 -14.03 -20.97 -13.37
C GLU A 125 -13.36 -20.42 -14.65
N ARG A 126 -12.43 -19.48 -14.51
CA ARG A 126 -11.60 -18.99 -15.62
C ARG A 126 -10.64 -20.06 -16.13
N GLU A 127 -9.97 -20.78 -15.24
CA GLU A 127 -9.06 -21.88 -15.62
C GLU A 127 -9.79 -22.96 -16.41
N ARG A 128 -11.07 -23.19 -16.09
CA ARG A 128 -11.95 -24.12 -16.83
C ARG A 128 -12.45 -23.58 -18.16
N GLY A 129 -12.19 -22.31 -18.48
CA GLY A 129 -12.71 -21.64 -19.69
C GLY A 129 -14.23 -21.42 -19.67
N SER A 130 -14.86 -21.39 -18.48
CA SER A 130 -16.31 -21.21 -18.34
C SER A 130 -16.67 -19.73 -18.37
N SER A 131 -17.84 -19.39 -18.93
CA SER A 131 -18.39 -18.04 -18.74
C SER A 131 -18.92 -17.92 -17.32
N ILE A 132 -18.63 -16.81 -16.65
CA ILE A 132 -19.03 -16.57 -15.25
C ILE A 132 -19.89 -15.32 -15.16
N SER A 133 -20.91 -15.37 -14.30
CA SER A 133 -21.72 -14.20 -13.92
C SER A 133 -22.01 -14.22 -12.43
N ILE A 134 -21.96 -13.05 -11.80
CA ILE A 134 -22.28 -12.88 -10.37
C ILE A 134 -23.63 -12.19 -10.27
N SER A 135 -24.55 -12.75 -9.49
CA SER A 135 -25.86 -12.14 -9.30
C SER A 135 -25.93 -11.28 -8.03
N VAL A 136 -26.40 -10.04 -8.19
CA VAL A 136 -26.50 -9.03 -7.11
C VAL A 136 -27.95 -8.74 -6.67
N GLY A 137 -28.91 -9.56 -7.10
CA GLY A 137 -30.33 -9.44 -6.70
C GLY A 137 -30.78 -10.47 -5.67
N ALA A 138 -29.91 -11.42 -5.31
CA ALA A 138 -30.19 -12.49 -4.37
C ALA A 138 -29.18 -12.47 -3.24
N GLY A 139 -29.63 -12.85 -2.03
CA GLY A 139 -28.72 -13.15 -0.94
C GLY A 139 -28.70 -12.16 0.21
N ILE A 140 -27.49 -11.80 0.62
CA ILE A 140 -27.17 -11.11 1.86
C ILE A 140 -27.07 -9.60 1.54
N ASN A 141 -28.12 -8.82 1.83
CA ASN A 141 -28.17 -7.41 1.42
C ASN A 141 -26.91 -6.59 1.77
N PRO A 142 -26.30 -6.72 2.98
CA PRO A 142 -25.09 -5.97 3.33
C PRO A 142 -23.87 -6.21 2.44
N VAL A 143 -23.76 -7.36 1.75
CA VAL A 143 -22.58 -7.65 0.92
C VAL A 143 -22.71 -7.16 -0.52
N ILE A 144 -23.92 -6.77 -0.96
CA ILE A 144 -24.21 -6.36 -2.35
C ILE A 144 -23.22 -5.30 -2.87
N PRO A 145 -22.89 -4.22 -2.12
CA PRO A 145 -21.94 -3.21 -2.60
C PRO A 145 -20.54 -3.79 -2.85
N TYR A 146 -20.05 -4.64 -1.95
CA TYR A 146 -18.74 -5.28 -2.06
C TYR A 146 -18.67 -6.24 -3.25
N VAL A 147 -19.68 -7.10 -3.40
CA VAL A 147 -19.80 -8.03 -4.53
C VAL A 147 -19.91 -7.29 -5.86
N SER A 148 -20.63 -6.16 -5.88
CA SER A 148 -20.78 -5.34 -7.08
C SER A 148 -19.45 -4.72 -7.51
N ILE A 149 -18.73 -4.08 -6.57
CA ILE A 149 -17.41 -3.49 -6.83
C ILE A 149 -16.41 -4.58 -7.24
N TYR A 150 -16.40 -5.70 -6.53
CA TYR A 150 -15.58 -6.86 -6.85
C TYR A 150 -15.78 -7.32 -8.30
N ALA A 151 -17.03 -7.55 -8.71
CA ALA A 151 -17.35 -8.02 -10.04
C ALA A 151 -16.90 -7.01 -11.10
N MET A 152 -17.08 -5.71 -10.86
CA MET A 152 -16.62 -4.67 -11.77
C MET A 152 -15.08 -4.64 -11.87
N LEU A 153 -14.35 -4.67 -10.75
CA LEU A 153 -12.88 -4.71 -10.72
C LEU A 153 -12.34 -5.95 -11.46
N ARG A 154 -12.94 -7.12 -11.21
CA ARG A 154 -12.56 -8.37 -11.87
C ARG A 154 -13.14 -8.52 -13.27
N ARG A 155 -13.90 -7.55 -13.79
CA ARG A 155 -14.57 -7.61 -15.11
C ARG A 155 -15.48 -8.83 -15.28
N VAL A 156 -16.17 -9.22 -14.22
CA VAL A 156 -17.20 -10.27 -14.23
C VAL A 156 -18.58 -9.61 -14.44
N PRO A 157 -19.40 -10.08 -15.40
CA PRO A 157 -20.75 -9.58 -15.58
C PRO A 157 -21.60 -9.70 -14.31
N LEU A 158 -22.30 -8.62 -13.97
CA LEU A 158 -23.27 -8.59 -12.88
C LEU A 158 -24.67 -8.84 -13.42
N THR A 159 -25.43 -9.71 -12.77
CA THR A 159 -26.82 -9.99 -13.16
C THR A 159 -27.77 -9.69 -12.02
N TYR A 160 -28.95 -9.17 -12.32
CA TYR A 160 -30.04 -9.11 -11.34
C TYR A 160 -31.37 -9.31 -12.04
N ARG A 161 -32.30 -9.97 -11.34
CA ARG A 161 -33.68 -10.13 -11.81
C ARG A 161 -34.52 -8.98 -11.27
N PHE A 162 -35.07 -8.17 -12.17
CA PHE A 162 -36.00 -7.11 -11.79
C PHE A 162 -37.33 -7.74 -11.35
N GLN A 163 -37.65 -7.64 -10.06
CA GLN A 163 -38.76 -8.41 -9.46
C GLN A 163 -40.12 -8.10 -10.09
N MET A 164 -40.38 -6.85 -10.49
CA MET A 164 -41.68 -6.45 -11.02
C MET A 164 -42.00 -7.06 -12.39
N THR A 165 -41.00 -7.21 -13.26
CA THR A 165 -41.19 -7.72 -14.63
C THR A 165 -40.66 -9.14 -14.81
N GLY A 166 -39.88 -9.64 -13.83
CA GLY A 166 -39.14 -10.89 -13.94
C GLY A 166 -37.97 -10.84 -14.93
N THR A 167 -37.68 -9.67 -15.52
CA THR A 167 -36.63 -9.49 -16.53
C THR A 167 -35.25 -9.64 -15.91
N LEU A 168 -34.39 -10.42 -16.55
CA LEU A 168 -32.98 -10.47 -16.22
C LEU A 168 -32.27 -9.26 -16.82
N VAL A 169 -31.62 -8.48 -15.97
CA VAL A 169 -30.77 -7.37 -16.38
C VAL A 169 -29.33 -7.77 -16.15
N THR A 170 -28.50 -7.60 -17.18
CA THR A 170 -27.06 -7.79 -17.08
C THR A 170 -26.40 -6.43 -17.12
N LEU A 171 -25.68 -6.08 -16.07
CA LEU A 171 -24.84 -4.90 -16.02
C LEU A 171 -23.46 -5.29 -16.57
N PRO A 172 -23.02 -4.67 -17.68
CA PRO A 172 -21.68 -4.91 -18.18
C PRO A 172 -20.65 -4.39 -17.15
N PRO A 173 -19.47 -5.01 -17.07
CA PRO A 173 -18.43 -4.53 -16.17
C PRO A 173 -18.03 -3.10 -16.58
N LEU A 174 -18.17 -2.16 -15.64
CA LEU A 174 -17.69 -0.79 -15.84
C LEU A 174 -16.15 -0.78 -15.79
N PRO A 175 -15.50 0.12 -16.54
CA PRO A 175 -14.05 0.25 -16.52
C PRO A 175 -13.58 1.00 -15.26
N ILE A 176 -13.95 0.49 -14.08
CA ILE A 176 -13.42 0.96 -12.81
C ILE A 176 -12.12 0.22 -12.50
N GLY A 177 -11.21 0.91 -11.84
CA GLY A 177 -9.95 0.37 -11.39
C GLY A 177 -9.45 1.19 -10.21
N PHE A 178 -8.37 0.71 -9.61
CA PHE A 178 -7.72 1.44 -8.55
C PHE A 178 -6.92 2.63 -9.10
N ASP A 179 -6.96 3.75 -8.37
CA ASP A 179 -6.07 4.88 -8.62
C ASP A 179 -4.66 4.52 -8.12
N HIS A 180 -3.86 3.96 -9.01
CA HIS A 180 -2.52 3.49 -8.69
C HIS A 180 -1.55 4.62 -8.30
N ASP A 181 -1.81 5.86 -8.73
CA ASP A 181 -0.98 7.01 -8.37
C ASP A 181 -1.24 7.40 -6.91
N ALA A 182 -2.51 7.42 -6.48
CA ALA A 182 -2.89 7.61 -5.08
C ALA A 182 -2.37 6.48 -4.17
N LEU A 183 -2.27 5.26 -4.70
CA LEU A 183 -1.86 4.06 -3.97
C LEU A 183 -0.34 3.87 -3.85
N ARG A 184 0.47 4.73 -4.49
CA ARG A 184 1.93 4.62 -4.48
C ARG A 184 2.51 4.51 -3.07
N VAL A 185 1.94 5.25 -2.11
CA VAL A 185 2.41 5.29 -0.71
C VAL A 185 1.98 4.04 0.07
N ALA A 186 0.91 3.37 -0.35
CA ALA A 186 0.33 2.22 0.35
C ALA A 186 0.94 0.87 -0.07
N GLY A 187 1.71 0.79 -1.16
CA GLY A 187 2.18 -0.50 -1.70
C GLY A 187 2.96 -1.37 -0.69
N ARG A 188 3.96 -0.80 -0.01
CA ARG A 188 4.76 -1.50 1.02
C ARG A 188 3.92 -1.89 2.24
N LEU A 189 3.02 -0.99 2.65
CA LEU A 189 2.12 -1.22 3.77
C LEU A 189 1.19 -2.40 3.50
N LEU A 190 0.59 -2.47 2.31
CA LEU A 190 -0.30 -3.56 1.91
C LEU A 190 0.45 -4.91 1.92
N ALA A 191 1.70 -4.93 1.48
CA ALA A 191 2.58 -6.11 1.51
C ALA A 191 2.96 -6.58 2.92
N ASN A 192 3.01 -5.66 3.89
CA ASN A 192 3.27 -5.97 5.29
C ASN A 192 2.00 -6.47 5.98
N LEU A 193 0.87 -5.80 5.75
CA LEU A 193 -0.44 -6.22 6.27
C LEU A 193 -0.88 -7.59 5.73
N GLU A 194 -0.44 -7.96 4.53
CA GLU A 194 -0.58 -9.33 4.01
C GLU A 194 0.07 -10.39 4.91
N ARG A 195 1.17 -10.05 5.59
CA ARG A 195 1.94 -10.98 6.43
C ARG A 195 1.54 -10.91 7.90
N ASP A 196 1.40 -9.70 8.43
CA ASP A 196 1.23 -9.45 9.87
C ASP A 196 -0.24 -9.29 10.29
N ALA A 197 -1.17 -9.23 9.32
CA ALA A 197 -2.63 -9.09 9.44
C ALA A 197 -3.15 -7.81 10.13
N ILE A 198 -2.35 -7.17 10.99
CA ILE A 198 -2.72 -5.99 11.77
C ILE A 198 -1.54 -5.01 11.80
N ILE A 199 -1.82 -3.71 11.76
CA ILE A 199 -0.85 -2.62 11.93
C ILE A 199 -1.34 -1.62 12.99
N GLY A 200 -0.42 -1.12 13.81
CA GLY A 200 -0.72 -0.06 14.79
C GLY A 200 -0.98 1.28 14.10
N ARG A 201 -1.86 2.11 14.65
CA ARG A 201 -2.23 3.43 14.12
C ARG A 201 -1.01 4.34 13.95
N HIS A 202 -0.11 4.36 14.93
CA HIS A 202 1.12 5.14 14.86
C HIS A 202 2.00 4.71 13.68
N GLU A 203 2.14 3.41 13.47
CA GLU A 203 2.92 2.87 12.35
C GLU A 203 2.24 3.16 11.01
N LEU A 204 0.92 2.99 10.92
CA LEU A 204 0.11 3.31 9.75
C LEU A 204 0.27 4.79 9.35
N VAL A 205 0.13 5.70 10.31
CA VAL A 205 0.31 7.15 10.12
C VAL A 205 1.75 7.50 9.74
N ASN A 206 2.75 6.81 10.30
CA ASN A 206 4.14 7.04 9.91
C ASN A 206 4.42 6.61 8.47
N GLN A 207 3.81 5.52 8.00
CA GLN A 207 4.00 5.03 6.64
C GLN A 207 3.19 5.81 5.59
N LEU A 208 1.96 6.22 5.91
CA LEU A 208 1.06 6.90 4.97
C LEU A 208 1.07 8.43 5.09
N GLY A 209 1.56 8.97 6.20
CA GLY A 209 1.36 10.35 6.61
C GLY A 209 0.08 10.55 7.44
N VAL A 210 -0.07 11.75 8.02
CA VAL A 210 -1.21 12.11 8.88
C VAL A 210 -2.52 12.20 8.11
N ASP A 211 -2.46 12.52 6.81
CA ASP A 211 -3.61 12.54 5.92
C ASP A 211 -3.69 11.22 5.15
N MET A 212 -4.54 10.31 5.63
CA MET A 212 -4.84 9.06 4.92
C MET A 212 -5.72 9.27 3.67
N GLY A 213 -6.12 10.51 3.37
CA GLY A 213 -6.70 10.94 2.10
C GLY A 213 -7.79 10.00 1.54
N GLY A 214 -7.74 9.78 0.23
CA GLY A 214 -8.65 8.87 -0.48
C GLY A 214 -8.37 7.37 -0.30
N ILE A 215 -7.35 6.98 0.49
CA ILE A 215 -6.93 5.57 0.65
C ILE A 215 -7.38 4.95 1.97
N ALA A 216 -8.00 5.72 2.86
CA ALA A 216 -8.51 5.23 4.15
C ALA A 216 -9.47 4.04 4.01
N GLY A 217 -10.25 3.97 2.92
CA GLY A 217 -11.18 2.87 2.65
C GLY A 217 -10.52 1.51 2.37
N LEU A 218 -9.19 1.44 2.29
CA LEU A 218 -8.43 0.19 2.15
C LEU A 218 -8.14 -0.48 3.50
N PHE A 219 -8.46 0.20 4.60
CA PHE A 219 -8.17 -0.26 5.95
C PHE A 219 -9.45 -0.32 6.78
N GLU A 220 -9.50 -1.29 7.69
CA GLU A 220 -10.55 -1.41 8.69
C GLU A 220 -9.95 -1.21 10.07
N MET A 221 -10.64 -0.44 10.90
CA MET A 221 -10.25 -0.26 12.29
C MET A 221 -10.71 -1.50 13.08
N VAL A 222 -9.75 -2.16 13.72
CA VAL A 222 -9.99 -3.33 14.59
C VAL A 222 -10.31 -2.85 16.01
N ASP A 223 -9.51 -1.90 16.51
CA ASP A 223 -9.74 -1.18 17.75
C ASP A 223 -9.21 0.26 17.65
N ALA A 224 -9.19 0.99 18.78
CA ALA A 224 -8.81 2.40 18.80
C ALA A 224 -7.38 2.70 18.31
N ASP A 225 -6.48 1.71 18.28
CA ASP A 225 -5.08 1.91 17.96
C ASP A 225 -4.54 0.92 16.91
N SER A 226 -5.40 0.14 16.27
CA SER A 226 -4.99 -0.85 15.27
C SER A 226 -5.94 -0.97 14.07
N TYR A 227 -5.34 -1.31 12.94
CA TYR A 227 -5.99 -1.43 11.65
C TYR A 227 -5.63 -2.75 10.98
N THR A 228 -6.54 -3.26 10.17
CA THR A 228 -6.34 -4.38 9.25
C THR A 228 -6.72 -3.97 7.82
N LEU A 229 -6.57 -4.86 6.84
CA LEU A 229 -7.07 -4.60 5.50
C LEU A 229 -8.60 -4.62 5.48
N SER A 230 -9.19 -3.70 4.72
CA SER A 230 -10.59 -3.81 4.33
C SER A 230 -10.75 -4.81 3.19
N ALA A 231 -12.01 -5.16 2.89
CA ALA A 231 -12.34 -5.93 1.70
C ALA A 231 -11.78 -5.28 0.42
N PHE A 232 -11.78 -3.94 0.33
CA PHE A 232 -11.22 -3.23 -0.83
C PHE A 232 -9.68 -3.28 -0.84
N GLY A 233 -9.05 -3.18 0.33
CA GLY A 233 -7.61 -3.39 0.48
C GLY A 233 -7.18 -4.78 0.00
N LEU A 234 -7.95 -5.80 0.35
CA LEU A 234 -7.72 -7.18 -0.09
C LEU A 234 -7.95 -7.36 -1.61
N MET A 235 -8.99 -6.75 -2.17
CA MET A 235 -9.22 -6.75 -3.62
C MET A 235 -8.05 -6.14 -4.40
N LEU A 236 -7.50 -5.03 -3.91
CA LEU A 236 -6.31 -4.39 -4.46
C LEU A 236 -5.09 -5.30 -4.37
N LEU A 237 -4.87 -5.92 -3.22
CA LEU A 237 -3.77 -6.87 -3.04
C LEU A 237 -3.87 -8.04 -4.04
N GLY A 238 -5.08 -8.55 -4.27
CA GLY A 238 -5.35 -9.55 -5.31
C GLY A 238 -4.93 -9.08 -6.72
N ASP A 239 -5.22 -7.84 -7.10
CA ASP A 239 -4.79 -7.28 -8.38
C ASP A 239 -3.26 -7.15 -8.47
N LEU A 240 -2.60 -6.74 -7.38
CA LEU A 240 -1.14 -6.64 -7.31
C LEU A 240 -0.48 -8.03 -7.42
N ARG A 241 -1.04 -9.06 -6.78
CA ARG A 241 -0.57 -10.46 -6.90
C ARG A 241 -0.74 -10.99 -8.32
N ALA A 242 -1.94 -10.86 -8.90
CA ALA A 242 -2.24 -11.37 -10.22
C ALA A 242 -1.30 -10.79 -11.29
N THR A 243 -1.01 -9.49 -11.17
CA THR A 243 -0.14 -8.80 -12.13
C THR A 243 1.34 -9.11 -11.97
N ALA A 244 1.79 -9.58 -10.83
CA ALA A 244 3.16 -10.04 -10.68
C ALA A 244 3.44 -11.38 -11.38
N GLY A 245 2.40 -12.16 -11.65
CA GLY A 245 2.46 -13.33 -12.51
C GLY A 245 2.46 -13.00 -14.02
N MET A 246 2.43 -11.72 -14.40
CA MET A 246 2.34 -11.31 -15.80
C MET A 246 3.59 -11.68 -16.59
N GLN A 247 3.41 -12.46 -17.65
CA GLN A 247 4.49 -12.83 -18.56
C GLN A 247 4.73 -11.72 -19.59
N VAL A 248 5.99 -11.33 -19.75
CA VAL A 248 6.37 -10.36 -20.79
C VAL A 248 6.74 -11.13 -22.05
N MET A 249 6.16 -10.70 -23.16
CA MET A 249 6.36 -11.26 -24.48
C MET A 249 7.09 -10.21 -25.33
N LEU A 250 8.20 -10.56 -25.98
CA LEU A 250 8.93 -9.64 -26.86
C LEU A 250 8.61 -9.91 -28.32
N SER A 251 8.37 -8.84 -29.07
CA SER A 251 8.35 -8.92 -30.53
C SER A 251 9.75 -9.24 -31.09
N PRO A 252 9.87 -9.70 -32.35
CA PRO A 252 11.17 -9.82 -33.01
C PRO A 252 11.95 -8.50 -33.08
N ALA A 253 11.26 -7.35 -33.13
CA ALA A 253 11.90 -6.04 -33.12
C ALA A 253 12.48 -5.72 -31.74
N ALA A 254 11.67 -5.84 -30.68
CA ALA A 254 12.10 -5.60 -29.30
C ALA A 254 13.24 -6.56 -28.88
N SER A 255 13.15 -7.83 -29.28
CA SER A 255 14.20 -8.82 -29.02
C SER A 255 15.52 -8.47 -29.68
N ARG A 256 15.51 -8.01 -30.94
CA ARG A 256 16.72 -7.53 -31.64
C ARG A 256 17.31 -6.30 -30.96
N THR A 257 16.50 -5.30 -30.64
CA THR A 257 16.98 -4.09 -29.95
C THR A 257 17.63 -4.42 -28.61
N LEU A 258 17.02 -5.31 -27.82
CA LEU A 258 17.60 -5.79 -26.56
C LEU A 258 18.91 -6.57 -26.78
N GLY A 259 18.96 -7.37 -27.86
CA GLY A 259 20.12 -8.16 -28.30
C GLY A 259 21.33 -7.31 -28.71
N GLU A 260 21.07 -6.18 -29.36
CA GLU A 260 22.08 -5.27 -29.93
C GLU A 260 22.47 -4.13 -28.97
N ALA A 261 21.68 -3.88 -27.92
CA ALA A 261 21.96 -2.84 -26.93
C ALA A 261 23.29 -3.10 -26.17
N GLY A 262 24.08 -2.04 -25.98
CA GLY A 262 25.24 -2.07 -25.09
C GLY A 262 24.83 -2.27 -23.62
N ALA A 263 25.75 -2.78 -22.79
CA ALA A 263 25.48 -3.22 -21.42
C ALA A 263 24.57 -2.27 -20.61
N ASN A 264 24.93 -1.00 -20.46
CA ASN A 264 24.15 -0.03 -19.68
C ASN A 264 22.71 0.20 -20.21
N ILE A 265 22.51 0.11 -21.53
CA ILE A 265 21.18 0.30 -22.15
C ILE A 265 20.37 -0.98 -22.04
N ARG A 266 21.02 -2.13 -22.22
CA ARG A 266 20.40 -3.44 -21.98
C ARG A 266 19.88 -3.52 -20.54
N ASP A 267 20.69 -3.16 -19.55
CA ASP A 267 20.28 -3.19 -18.14
C ASP A 267 19.03 -2.31 -17.91
N GLN A 268 18.97 -1.14 -18.55
CA GLN A 268 17.78 -0.28 -18.48
C GLN A 268 16.56 -0.90 -19.13
N PHE A 269 16.71 -1.55 -20.29
CA PHE A 269 15.59 -2.24 -20.94
C PHE A 269 15.13 -3.46 -20.14
N GLU A 270 16.04 -4.28 -19.64
CA GLU A 270 15.71 -5.43 -18.79
C GLU A 270 15.01 -4.97 -17.51
N HIS A 271 15.47 -3.87 -16.92
CA HIS A 271 14.79 -3.23 -15.81
C HIS A 271 13.37 -2.81 -16.20
N MET A 272 13.17 -2.11 -17.32
CA MET A 272 11.84 -1.73 -17.80
C MET A 272 10.93 -2.94 -18.05
N LEU A 273 11.46 -4.00 -18.66
CA LEU A 273 10.73 -5.23 -18.93
C LEU A 273 10.37 -5.98 -17.65
N SER A 274 11.20 -5.95 -16.60
CA SER A 274 10.83 -6.49 -15.30
C SER A 274 9.65 -5.69 -14.69
N ARG A 275 9.80 -4.36 -14.68
CA ARG A 275 8.85 -3.43 -14.05
C ARG A 275 7.50 -3.36 -14.76
N VAL A 276 7.46 -3.50 -16.09
CA VAL A 276 6.22 -3.36 -16.86
C VAL A 276 5.20 -4.43 -16.50
N ARG A 277 5.59 -5.52 -15.81
CA ARG A 277 4.66 -6.51 -15.24
C ARG A 277 3.72 -5.87 -14.20
N ASN A 278 4.20 -4.85 -13.51
CA ASN A 278 3.48 -4.19 -12.44
C ASN A 278 2.52 -3.08 -12.97
N PRO A 279 1.22 -3.14 -12.63
CA PRO A 279 0.20 -2.22 -13.12
C PRO A 279 0.35 -0.82 -12.54
N MET A 280 0.83 -0.70 -11.29
CA MET A 280 1.12 0.60 -10.69
C MET A 280 2.28 1.27 -11.40
N TRP A 281 3.35 0.53 -11.70
CA TRP A 281 4.45 1.07 -12.48
C TRP A 281 3.99 1.51 -13.87
N ARG A 282 3.14 0.69 -14.53
CA ARG A 282 2.54 1.05 -15.83
C ARG A 282 1.76 2.35 -15.73
N ALA A 283 0.89 2.51 -14.73
CA ALA A 283 0.10 3.74 -14.54
C ALA A 283 1.02 4.97 -14.38
N ILE A 284 1.99 4.90 -13.47
CA ILE A 284 2.88 6.01 -13.11
C ILE A 284 3.82 6.41 -14.25
N LYS A 285 4.37 5.41 -14.97
CA LYS A 285 5.40 5.64 -16.00
C LYS A 285 4.81 5.73 -17.42
N ARG A 286 3.48 5.69 -17.55
CA ARG A 286 2.82 5.86 -18.86
C ARG A 286 3.11 7.24 -19.41
N HIS A 287 3.64 7.26 -20.62
CA HIS A 287 3.91 8.47 -21.38
C HIS A 287 2.82 8.63 -22.43
N SER A 288 2.10 9.75 -22.38
CA SER A 288 1.10 10.07 -23.42
C SER A 288 1.81 10.28 -24.76
N TYR A 289 1.39 9.55 -25.79
CA TYR A 289 1.97 9.60 -27.13
C TYR A 289 0.88 9.28 -28.18
N PRO A 290 0.92 9.85 -29.39
CA PRO A 290 -0.12 9.64 -30.41
C PRO A 290 -0.02 8.26 -31.11
N THR A 291 -0.28 7.20 -30.35
CA THR A 291 -0.37 5.80 -30.80
C THR A 291 -1.39 5.05 -29.93
N ASP A 292 -1.91 3.92 -30.39
CA ASP A 292 -2.73 3.02 -29.57
C ASP A 292 -1.87 2.11 -28.67
N LEU A 293 -0.55 2.12 -28.83
CA LEU A 293 0.39 1.44 -27.95
C LEU A 293 0.51 2.13 -26.57
N GLU A 294 0.71 1.33 -25.53
CA GLU A 294 1.08 1.77 -24.21
C GLU A 294 2.59 2.08 -24.18
N VAL A 295 2.94 3.35 -24.00
CA VAL A 295 4.34 3.83 -24.02
C VAL A 295 4.79 4.12 -22.59
N TYR A 296 5.95 3.61 -22.20
CA TYR A 296 6.50 3.76 -20.85
C TYR A 296 7.88 4.40 -20.86
N LYS A 297 8.09 5.34 -19.91
CA LYS A 297 9.36 6.07 -19.72
C LYS A 297 9.76 6.07 -18.24
N PRO A 298 10.81 5.33 -17.83
CA PRO A 298 11.30 5.39 -16.47
C PRO A 298 12.11 6.68 -16.25
N GLY A 299 11.52 7.64 -15.56
CA GLY A 299 12.22 8.83 -15.08
C GLY A 299 12.91 9.63 -16.19
N ARG A 300 14.14 10.10 -15.91
CA ARG A 300 14.97 10.89 -16.83
C ARG A 300 15.94 10.02 -17.65
N THR A 301 15.44 8.92 -18.22
CA THR A 301 16.23 8.06 -19.11
C THR A 301 15.93 8.34 -20.58
N SER A 302 16.84 7.89 -21.44
CA SER A 302 16.69 7.92 -22.89
C SER A 302 15.91 6.71 -23.45
N CYS A 303 15.51 5.76 -22.61
CA CYS A 303 14.89 4.51 -23.03
C CYS A 303 13.37 4.56 -22.95
N ARG A 304 12.69 3.98 -23.95
CA ARG A 304 11.22 3.86 -24.00
C ARG A 304 10.84 2.42 -24.34
N LEU A 305 9.75 1.95 -23.75
CA LEU A 305 9.11 0.67 -24.07
C LEU A 305 7.72 0.98 -24.61
N ALA A 306 7.37 0.43 -25.77
CA ALA A 306 6.02 0.51 -26.32
C ALA A 306 5.44 -0.90 -26.46
N GLY A 307 4.18 -1.08 -26.08
CA GLY A 307 3.54 -2.39 -26.07
C GLY A 307 2.06 -2.33 -25.74
N TRP A 308 1.47 -3.46 -25.36
CA TRP A 308 0.09 -3.49 -24.84
C TRP A 308 -0.11 -4.61 -23.82
N THR A 309 -1.06 -4.40 -22.91
CA THR A 309 -1.44 -5.38 -21.91
C THR A 309 -2.61 -6.24 -22.38
N ASN A 310 -2.43 -7.56 -22.42
CA ASN A 310 -3.53 -8.52 -22.55
C ASN A 310 -3.86 -9.11 -21.17
N ALA A 311 -4.83 -8.50 -20.50
CA ALA A 311 -5.25 -8.88 -19.15
C ALA A 311 -5.90 -10.27 -19.06
N ILE A 312 -6.47 -10.77 -20.17
CA ILE A 312 -7.10 -12.10 -20.20
C ILE A 312 -6.01 -13.18 -20.17
N GLN A 313 -4.97 -13.00 -20.97
CA GLN A 313 -3.85 -13.94 -21.05
C GLN A 313 -2.77 -13.70 -19.98
N GLN A 314 -2.92 -12.68 -19.13
CA GLN A 314 -1.89 -12.23 -18.17
C GLN A 314 -0.53 -12.01 -18.86
N ARG A 315 -0.56 -11.33 -20.02
CA ARG A 315 0.63 -11.04 -20.83
C ARG A 315 0.78 -9.56 -21.09
N PHE A 316 2.03 -9.10 -21.07
CA PHE A 316 2.41 -7.82 -21.64
C PHE A 316 3.19 -8.04 -22.94
N TYR A 317 2.68 -7.54 -24.06
CA TYR A 317 3.33 -7.63 -25.37
C TYR A 317 4.21 -6.40 -25.59
N ALA A 318 5.52 -6.54 -25.39
CA ALA A 318 6.52 -5.52 -25.67
C ALA A 318 6.81 -5.48 -27.17
N ALA A 319 6.20 -4.51 -27.85
CA ALA A 319 6.28 -4.34 -29.29
C ALA A 319 7.62 -3.75 -29.72
N GLU A 320 8.11 -2.75 -29.00
CA GLU A 320 9.30 -1.99 -29.35
C GLU A 320 10.06 -1.49 -28.13
N LEU A 321 11.38 -1.43 -28.27
CA LEU A 321 12.29 -0.76 -27.36
C LEU A 321 12.99 0.36 -28.13
N PHE A 322 13.06 1.56 -27.57
CA PHE A 322 13.66 2.71 -28.24
C PHE A 322 14.69 3.42 -27.38
N GLN A 323 15.71 3.98 -28.04
CA GLN A 323 16.62 4.95 -27.46
C GLN A 323 16.36 6.36 -28.04
N HIS A 324 16.52 7.37 -27.18
CA HIS A 324 16.35 8.82 -27.40
C HIS A 324 15.62 9.28 -28.68
N ASP A 325 16.32 9.37 -29.81
CA ASP A 325 15.84 10.06 -31.01
C ASP A 325 14.99 9.19 -31.93
N GLU A 326 14.93 7.88 -31.69
CA GLU A 326 14.29 6.93 -32.60
C GLU A 326 12.77 6.87 -32.44
N TYR A 327 12.27 7.01 -31.22
CA TYR A 327 10.83 6.92 -30.96
C TYR A 327 10.08 8.15 -31.49
N GLU A 328 10.66 9.36 -31.41
CA GLU A 328 10.00 10.59 -31.89
C GLU A 328 9.72 10.56 -33.40
N ARG A 329 10.51 9.79 -34.16
CA ARG A 329 10.38 9.68 -35.62
C ARG A 329 9.50 8.52 -36.07
N SER A 330 9.39 7.46 -35.27
CA SER A 330 8.83 6.18 -35.74
C SER A 330 7.68 5.64 -34.90
N LEU A 331 7.51 6.09 -33.65
CA LEU A 331 6.47 5.55 -32.77
C LEU A 331 5.06 6.03 -33.15
N GLY A 332 4.95 7.26 -33.69
CA GLY A 332 3.65 7.83 -34.06
C GLY A 332 2.98 7.14 -35.26
N SER A 333 3.73 6.36 -36.03
CA SER A 333 3.22 5.57 -37.15
C SER A 333 2.95 4.10 -36.80
N LYS A 334 3.23 3.67 -35.56
CA LYS A 334 3.05 2.28 -35.13
C LYS A 334 1.72 2.11 -34.41
N SER A 335 1.05 1.00 -34.66
CA SER A 335 -0.20 0.58 -34.02
C SER A 335 -0.14 -0.87 -33.57
N ILE A 336 -0.95 -1.25 -32.58
CA ILE A 336 -1.16 -2.65 -32.16
C ILE A 336 -1.43 -3.56 -33.38
N ARG A 337 -2.15 -3.06 -34.39
CA ARG A 337 -2.51 -3.83 -35.60
C ARG A 337 -1.32 -4.19 -36.49
N ASP A 338 -0.18 -3.53 -36.32
CA ASP A 338 1.03 -3.79 -37.10
C ASP A 338 1.80 -5.03 -36.61
N TYR A 339 1.36 -5.63 -35.50
CA TYR A 339 2.03 -6.73 -34.83
C TYR A 339 1.18 -8.00 -34.83
N ASP A 340 1.83 -9.14 -35.12
CA ASP A 340 1.23 -10.47 -34.97
C ASP A 340 1.62 -11.04 -33.60
N GLU A 341 0.64 -11.31 -32.73
CA GLU A 341 0.86 -11.88 -31.39
C GLU A 341 1.56 -13.25 -31.44
N HIS A 342 1.42 -14.01 -32.53
CA HIS A 342 1.98 -15.36 -32.65
C HIS A 342 3.50 -15.38 -32.80
N VAL A 343 4.12 -14.28 -33.21
CA VAL A 343 5.58 -14.20 -33.39
C VAL A 343 6.31 -13.71 -32.14
N PHE A 344 5.58 -13.38 -31.07
CA PHE A 344 6.20 -12.92 -29.83
C PHE A 344 6.75 -14.11 -29.02
N ALA A 345 7.91 -13.90 -28.41
CA ALA A 345 8.57 -14.91 -27.58
C ALA A 345 8.55 -14.49 -26.09
N PRO A 346 8.40 -15.43 -25.15
CA PRO A 346 8.44 -15.11 -23.73
C PRO A 346 9.84 -14.60 -23.33
N TRP A 347 9.87 -13.51 -22.55
CA TRP A 347 11.09 -12.99 -21.95
C TRP A 347 11.18 -13.37 -20.48
N ALA A 348 12.36 -13.87 -20.11
CA ALA A 348 12.71 -14.23 -18.74
C ALA A 348 13.92 -13.38 -18.30
N PRO A 349 13.85 -12.72 -17.12
CA PRO A 349 15.01 -12.04 -16.56
C PRO A 349 16.10 -13.06 -16.20
N ALA A 350 17.37 -12.65 -16.27
CA ALA A 350 18.51 -13.50 -15.91
C ALA A 350 18.54 -13.83 -14.40
N GLU A 351 18.00 -12.95 -13.56
CA GLU A 351 17.80 -13.17 -12.12
C GLU A 351 16.37 -12.75 -11.75
N ALA A 352 15.51 -13.71 -11.42
CA ALA A 352 14.13 -13.44 -11.00
C ALA A 352 14.09 -13.14 -9.49
N ASN A 353 14.41 -11.90 -9.10
CA ASN A 353 14.38 -11.47 -7.69
C ASN A 353 13.35 -10.39 -7.36
N ASP A 354 12.54 -9.94 -8.33
CA ASP A 354 11.50 -8.95 -8.04
C ASP A 354 10.27 -9.63 -7.44
N THR A 355 10.00 -9.33 -6.17
CA THR A 355 8.72 -9.66 -5.56
C THR A 355 7.63 -8.84 -6.27
N PRO A 356 6.42 -9.38 -6.51
CA PRO A 356 5.23 -8.64 -6.97
C PRO A 356 5.07 -7.17 -6.54
N LEU A 357 5.46 -6.90 -5.29
CA LEU A 357 5.27 -5.66 -4.56
C LEU A 357 6.55 -4.80 -4.48
N ASP A 358 7.64 -5.19 -5.15
CA ASP A 358 8.94 -4.49 -5.15
C ASP A 358 8.94 -3.21 -6.01
N ILE A 359 7.77 -2.65 -6.32
CA ILE A 359 7.51 -1.51 -7.24
C ILE A 359 8.35 -0.28 -6.93
N LEU A 360 8.84 -0.21 -5.71
CA LEU A 360 9.45 0.97 -5.13
C LEU A 360 10.97 0.82 -4.96
N SER A 361 11.58 -0.34 -5.26
CA SER A 361 12.94 -0.69 -4.82
C SER A 361 14.07 0.27 -5.21
N ASP A 362 14.00 1.06 -6.28
CA ASP A 362 15.09 2.01 -6.61
C ASP A 362 14.90 3.39 -5.98
N ASP A 363 13.67 3.92 -6.02
CA ASP A 363 13.30 5.15 -5.35
C ASP A 363 13.30 4.94 -3.82
N GLU A 364 13.02 3.73 -3.33
CA GLU A 364 13.13 3.29 -1.93
C GLU A 364 14.56 3.00 -1.53
N ARG A 365 15.37 2.29 -2.32
CA ARG A 365 16.81 2.21 -2.01
C ARG A 365 17.42 3.61 -1.97
N MET A 366 16.92 4.55 -2.76
CA MET A 366 17.33 5.94 -2.67
C MET A 366 16.75 6.64 -1.43
N HIS A 367 15.48 6.42 -1.10
CA HIS A 367 14.84 6.97 0.09
C HIS A 367 15.44 6.43 1.39
N ASP A 368 15.62 5.12 1.52
CA ASP A 368 16.29 4.45 2.63
C ASP A 368 17.76 4.88 2.73
N ARG A 369 18.45 5.08 1.61
CA ARG A 369 19.79 5.70 1.61
C ARG A 369 19.75 7.14 2.12
N ILE A 370 18.75 7.92 1.72
CA ILE A 370 18.57 9.31 2.19
C ILE A 370 18.23 9.34 3.68
N LEU A 371 17.36 8.45 4.17
CA LEU A 371 17.00 8.35 5.58
C LEU A 371 18.18 7.87 6.43
N ALA A 372 18.93 6.87 5.97
CA ALA A 372 20.13 6.40 6.64
C ALA A 372 21.21 7.49 6.68
N GLU A 373 21.37 8.24 5.60
CA GLU A 373 22.29 9.37 5.53
C GLU A 373 21.84 10.54 6.41
N ALA A 374 20.54 10.85 6.46
CA ALA A 374 19.98 11.85 7.36
C ALA A 374 20.22 11.47 8.84
N ALA A 375 19.97 10.21 9.21
CA ALA A 375 20.24 9.70 10.55
C ALA A 375 21.74 9.76 10.90
N ARG A 376 22.62 9.46 9.94
CA ARG A 376 24.07 9.60 10.10
C ARG A 376 24.47 11.06 10.36
N VAL A 377 23.96 11.98 9.54
CA VAL A 377 24.23 13.42 9.66
C VAL A 377 23.69 13.97 11.00
N GLU A 378 22.51 13.54 11.44
CA GLU A 378 21.96 13.92 12.74
C GLU A 378 22.82 13.41 13.91
N ALA A 379 23.31 12.17 13.83
CA ALA A 379 24.22 11.63 14.84
C ALA A 379 25.55 12.40 14.90
N GLU A 380 26.12 12.75 13.74
CA GLU A 380 27.34 13.56 13.65
C GLU A 380 27.13 14.98 14.19
N ALA A 381 26.00 15.61 13.86
CA ALA A 381 25.63 16.92 14.40
C ALA A 381 25.46 16.89 15.92
N CYS A 382 24.85 15.83 16.46
CA CYS A 382 24.70 15.64 17.90
C CYS A 382 26.06 15.46 18.60
N GLU A 383 26.99 14.72 18.00
CA GLU A 383 28.33 14.55 18.55
C GLU A 383 29.15 15.86 18.51
N LEU A 384 29.07 16.61 17.40
CA LEU A 384 29.70 17.93 17.29
C LEU A 384 29.16 18.91 18.33
N ALA A 385 27.84 18.92 18.56
CA ALA A 385 27.23 19.76 19.59
C ALA A 385 27.75 19.42 21.00
N ARG A 386 27.86 18.13 21.34
CA ARG A 386 28.43 17.69 22.64
C ARG A 386 29.90 18.09 22.80
N ARG A 387 30.70 18.01 21.74
CA ARG A 387 32.10 18.45 21.78
C ARG A 387 32.21 19.96 21.99
N ALA A 388 31.40 20.74 21.26
CA ALA A 388 31.37 22.18 21.42
C ALA A 388 30.94 22.59 22.84
N GLU A 389 29.95 21.90 23.43
CA GLU A 389 29.52 22.13 24.81
C GLU A 389 30.64 21.83 25.82
N ALA A 390 31.38 20.74 25.64
CA ALA A 390 32.53 20.39 26.47
C ALA A 390 33.69 21.40 26.35
N ASP A 391 33.98 21.89 25.14
CA ASP A 391 34.99 22.91 24.89
C ASP A 391 34.63 24.25 25.55
N VAL A 392 33.35 24.66 25.45
CA VAL A 392 32.83 25.86 26.12
C VAL A 392 32.92 25.72 27.64
N SER A 393 32.56 24.57 28.21
CA SER A 393 32.69 24.30 29.65
C SER A 393 34.15 24.44 30.11
N THR A 394 35.09 23.84 29.37
CA THR A 394 36.52 23.90 29.66
C THR A 394 37.05 25.34 29.59
N ALA A 395 36.62 26.12 28.60
CA ALA A 395 37.01 27.52 28.45
C ALA A 395 36.48 28.40 29.61
N LEU A 396 35.25 28.15 30.07
CA LEU A 396 34.67 28.84 31.22
C LEU A 396 35.44 28.54 32.51
N GLU A 397 35.82 27.29 32.76
CA GLU A 397 36.65 26.91 33.91
C GLU A 397 38.03 27.59 33.87
N ALA A 398 38.67 27.62 32.70
CA ALA A 398 39.96 28.30 32.52
C ALA A 398 39.85 29.82 32.75
N ALA A 399 38.76 30.45 32.29
CA ALA A 399 38.50 31.87 32.53
C ALA A 399 38.28 32.18 34.02
N ALA A 400 37.49 31.35 34.71
CA ALA A 400 37.26 31.49 36.16
C ALA A 400 38.56 31.34 36.98
N ALA A 401 39.43 30.39 36.58
CA ALA A 401 40.74 30.22 37.19
C ALA A 401 41.66 31.43 36.95
N ALA A 402 41.63 32.01 35.74
CA ALA A 402 42.40 33.21 35.43
C ALA A 402 41.92 34.43 36.22
N GLU A 403 40.60 34.60 36.36
CA GLU A 403 39.99 35.66 37.17
C GLU A 403 40.39 35.54 38.65
N SER A 404 40.36 34.33 39.21
CA SER A 404 40.79 34.07 40.59
C SER A 404 42.26 34.48 40.81
N ARG A 405 43.16 34.16 39.88
CA ARG A 405 44.57 34.58 39.95
C ARG A 405 44.74 36.10 39.86
N LEU A 406 43.94 36.77 39.04
CA LEU A 406 43.97 38.24 38.94
C LEU A 406 43.51 38.89 40.25
N ILE A 407 42.49 38.34 40.89
CA ILE A 407 42.02 38.79 42.21
C ILE A 407 43.13 38.61 43.25
N GLU A 408 43.75 37.43 43.32
CA GLU A 408 44.86 37.16 44.25
C GLU A 408 46.04 38.11 44.02
N ALA A 409 46.45 38.31 42.77
CA ALA A 409 47.54 39.22 42.42
C ALA A 409 47.22 40.67 42.81
N ARG A 410 45.95 41.10 42.66
CA ARG A 410 45.50 42.43 43.06
C ARG A 410 45.52 42.60 44.58
N THR A 411 45.12 41.58 45.33
CA THR A 411 45.20 41.58 46.79
C THR A 411 46.65 41.67 47.27
N GLN A 412 47.54 40.85 46.71
CA GLN A 412 48.97 40.89 47.05
C GLN A 412 49.63 42.24 46.72
N TRP A 413 49.22 42.88 45.62
CA TRP A 413 49.69 44.22 45.30
C TRP A 413 49.18 45.23 46.33
N SER A 414 47.88 45.21 46.66
CA SER A 414 47.31 46.09 47.69
C SER A 414 48.06 45.97 49.02
N GLU A 415 48.34 44.75 49.47
CA GLU A 415 49.12 44.50 50.70
C GLU A 415 50.54 45.08 50.62
N ARG A 416 51.24 44.88 49.49
CA ARG A 416 52.58 45.47 49.29
C ARG A 416 52.55 46.99 49.23
N GLU A 417 51.51 47.57 48.65
CA GLU A 417 51.31 49.01 48.58
C GLU A 417 51.08 49.58 49.99
N ASP A 418 50.26 48.92 50.80
CA ASP A 418 50.06 49.27 52.22
C ASP A 418 51.35 49.14 53.04
N GLU A 419 52.14 48.08 52.84
CA GLU A 419 53.45 47.92 53.48
C GLU A 419 54.44 49.03 53.08
N LEU A 420 54.47 49.39 51.79
CA LEU A 420 55.29 50.47 51.28
C LEU A 420 54.86 51.82 51.86
N ASN A 421 53.56 52.08 51.91
CA ASN A 421 52.99 53.28 52.51
C ASN A 421 53.31 53.37 54.00
N ALA A 422 53.14 52.29 54.76
CA ALA A 422 53.50 52.22 56.17
C ALA A 422 55.00 52.47 56.40
N ARG A 423 55.87 51.93 55.53
CA ARG A 423 57.32 52.22 55.55
C ARG A 423 57.61 53.69 55.28
N VAL A 424 56.95 54.28 54.28
CA VAL A 424 57.09 55.71 53.96
C VAL A 424 56.65 56.58 55.14
N GLU A 425 55.54 56.25 55.80
CA GLU A 425 55.07 56.94 56.99
C GLU A 425 56.04 56.79 58.17
N SER A 426 56.57 55.59 58.42
CA SER A 426 57.61 55.35 59.42
C SER A 426 58.85 56.21 59.17
N TYR A 427 59.33 56.26 57.91
CA TYR A 427 60.45 57.14 57.54
C TYR A 427 60.13 58.62 57.73
N ARG A 428 58.89 59.06 57.44
CA ARG A 428 58.45 60.44 57.70
C ARG A 428 58.40 60.76 59.19
N ALA A 429 57.95 59.83 60.03
CA ALA A 429 57.93 59.99 61.49
C ALA A 429 59.34 60.02 62.09
N MET A 430 60.22 59.10 61.69
CA MET A 430 61.64 59.11 62.08
C MET A 430 62.33 60.42 61.69
N ALA A 431 61.98 60.99 60.54
CA ALA A 431 62.47 62.30 60.17
C ALA A 431 62.04 63.35 61.22
N GLN A 432 60.77 63.40 61.63
CA GLN A 432 60.31 64.43 62.56
C GLN A 432 61.01 64.43 63.94
N ASP A 433 61.54 63.30 64.41
CA ASP A 433 62.15 63.15 65.75
C ASP A 433 63.67 63.37 65.83
N VAL A 434 64.38 63.60 64.71
CA VAL A 434 65.83 63.87 64.77
C VAL A 434 66.08 65.34 65.12
N PRO A 435 66.81 65.66 66.21
CA PRO A 435 67.18 67.04 66.55
C PRO A 435 68.03 67.61 65.41
N ARG A 436 67.47 68.59 64.67
CA ARG A 436 68.10 69.21 63.48
C ARG A 436 69.52 69.75 63.69
N LYS A 437 69.94 69.94 64.94
CA LYS A 437 71.24 70.53 65.26
C LYS A 437 72.42 69.58 65.04
N ASP A 438 72.22 68.26 65.09
CA ASP A 438 73.33 67.29 65.03
C ASP A 438 73.29 66.33 63.83
N ALA A 439 72.34 66.48 62.91
CA ALA A 439 72.22 65.62 61.74
C ALA A 439 73.40 65.80 60.76
N THR A 440 74.06 64.69 60.43
CA THR A 440 75.17 64.61 59.48
C THR A 440 74.75 65.01 58.06
N LEU A 441 75.72 65.38 57.21
CA LEU A 441 75.46 65.78 55.82
C LEU A 441 74.71 64.68 55.03
N LEU A 442 75.02 63.41 55.30
CA LEU A 442 74.38 62.27 54.65
C LEU A 442 72.90 62.14 55.03
N GLU A 443 72.56 62.40 56.30
CA GLU A 443 71.18 62.42 56.77
C GLU A 443 70.41 63.59 56.13
N ARG A 444 71.03 64.77 56.03
CA ARG A 444 70.41 65.92 55.36
C ARG A 444 70.12 65.67 53.87
N LEU A 445 71.01 64.95 53.17
CA LEU A 445 70.81 64.56 51.77
C LEU A 445 69.71 63.50 51.61
N ARG A 446 69.67 62.50 52.50
CA ARG A 446 68.60 61.48 52.51
C ARG A 446 67.22 62.10 52.69
N TRP A 447 67.12 63.15 53.50
CA TRP A 447 65.88 63.91 53.71
C TRP A 447 65.46 64.76 52.51
N ALA A 448 66.41 65.37 51.79
CA ALA A 448 66.11 66.15 50.60
C ALA A 448 65.47 65.28 49.49
N LEU A 449 65.84 64.00 49.44
CA LEU A 449 65.30 63.03 48.49
C LEU A 449 63.89 62.53 48.85
N LEU A 450 63.51 62.53 50.14
CA LEU A 450 62.18 62.09 50.61
C LEU A 450 61.11 63.21 50.58
N ARG A 451 61.48 64.43 50.21
CA ARG A 451 60.61 65.62 50.17
C ARG A 451 60.08 65.99 48.77
N ARG A 452 60.51 65.26 47.73
CA ARG A 452 59.85 65.25 46.42
C ARG A 452 58.99 64.00 46.33
#